data_AF-D3DCV8-F1
#
_entry.id   AF-D3DCV8-F1
#
_cell.length_a   1.000
_cell.length_b   1.000
_cell.length_c   1.000
_cell.angle_alpha   90.00
_cell.angle_beta   90.00
_cell.angle_gamma   90.00
#
_symmetry.space_group_name_H-M   'P 1'
#
loop_
_entity.id
_entity.type
_entity.pdbx_description
1 polymer ?
#
loop_
_entity_poly.entity_id
_entity_poly.type
_entity_poly.pdbx_seq_one_letter_code
_entity_poly.pdbx_strand_id
1 'polypeptide(L)'
;MRRWVSMAVTGMVIGCAVACGGQGSGDGGAGTDGAAVRTVDGPVDMGTLNDVCDGDVALTGAPPYAGPGPHPVTVFSQQQGNDPTGPKPSIRLLADTDQQERAAFGAPMARTQLVACAERDKRKPTDIICRFDIGTADEVPFFRTSYRITVREAHTGAVVATLPVDPAAAGCPTSVTVAWAGAEVFSAPTDRQLVSALSPLTSWDGTGSPAHAGGPDDVPAPAGTAAGSEGSVQMTTAAGVDTNSPVLRDHLAFWAAFTGIQESDRPNLRALQARVDSSFLSTLMSLVDLLRGDAGRSTRGPVHLFVTSVSEQGGSIAVDSCVDETAREKLRLSVPTGEVGIRSRVRVTLVPGRDGYLATGFTDAPPAACPAPAGRIG
;
A
#
# COMPACT_ATOMS: atom_id res chain seq x y z
N MET A 1 -65.26 -12.79 37.16
CA MET A 1 -64.10 -12.65 38.07
C MET A 1 -63.27 -11.49 37.51
N ARG A 2 -63.48 -10.22 37.85
CA ARG A 2 -63.17 -9.45 39.08
C ARG A 2 -61.68 -9.42 39.46
N ARG A 3 -61.02 -8.29 39.14
CA ARG A 3 -59.91 -7.53 39.81
C ARG A 3 -59.34 -6.58 38.73
N TRP A 4 -59.50 -5.25 38.69
CA TRP A 4 -59.30 -4.15 39.65
C TRP A 4 -57.91 -4.14 40.30
N VAL A 5 -57.03 -3.26 39.81
CA VAL A 5 -56.07 -2.48 40.60
C VAL A 5 -55.97 -1.08 39.98
N SER A 6 -56.17 -0.07 40.82
CA SER A 6 -56.09 1.36 40.54
C SER A 6 -54.90 1.98 41.29
N MET A 7 -54.56 3.22 40.90
CA MET A 7 -53.79 4.26 41.64
C MET A 7 -52.25 4.09 41.68
N ALA A 8 -51.44 5.14 41.67
CA ALA A 8 -51.66 6.50 42.15
C ALA A 8 -50.88 7.58 41.38
N VAL A 9 -51.44 8.79 41.43
CA VAL A 9 -50.85 10.09 41.09
C VAL A 9 -50.09 10.63 42.31
N THR A 10 -48.91 11.22 42.10
CA THR A 10 -48.35 12.22 43.02
C THR A 10 -47.71 13.33 42.20
N GLY A 11 -48.19 14.56 42.39
CA GLY A 11 -47.59 15.78 41.87
C GLY A 11 -46.90 16.60 42.96
N MET A 12 -46.51 17.82 42.57
CA MET A 12 -45.98 18.94 43.37
C MET A 12 -44.46 18.81 43.68
N VAL A 13 -43.59 19.83 43.64
CA VAL A 13 -43.72 21.27 43.97
C VAL A 13 -42.67 22.11 43.21
N ILE A 14 -43.04 23.34 42.90
CA ILE A 14 -42.27 24.49 42.39
C ILE A 14 -41.33 25.06 43.46
N GLY A 15 -40.10 25.44 43.09
CA GLY A 15 -39.23 26.30 43.92
C GLY A 15 -38.36 27.22 43.07
N CYS A 16 -38.69 28.51 43.05
CA CYS A 16 -37.84 29.60 42.56
C CYS A 16 -36.98 30.17 43.70
N ALA A 17 -35.74 30.59 43.41
CA ALA A 17 -35.10 31.87 43.83
C ALA A 17 -33.57 31.80 43.62
N VAL A 18 -32.94 32.64 42.77
CA VAL A 18 -32.40 34.01 42.99
C VAL A 18 -30.87 34.02 43.21
N ALA A 19 -30.18 34.88 42.43
CA ALA A 19 -29.05 35.77 42.79
C ALA A 19 -27.74 35.64 41.97
N CYS A 20 -27.39 36.79 41.35
CA CYS A 20 -26.07 37.44 41.20
C CYS A 20 -24.92 36.62 40.56
N GLY A 21 -24.30 37.04 39.45
CA GLY A 21 -23.64 38.32 39.26
C GLY A 21 -22.15 38.19 39.58
N GLY A 22 -21.28 38.15 38.57
CA GLY A 22 -19.83 38.03 38.77
C GLY A 22 -19.06 38.16 37.45
N GLN A 23 -18.57 39.37 37.20
CA GLN A 23 -17.71 39.76 36.09
C GLN A 23 -16.27 39.35 36.39
N GLY A 24 -15.61 38.67 35.46
CA GLY A 24 -14.20 38.28 35.55
C GLY A 24 -13.52 38.37 34.19
N SER A 25 -12.66 39.37 34.04
CA SER A 25 -11.73 39.56 32.93
C SER A 25 -10.72 38.41 32.83
N GLY A 26 -10.29 38.08 31.61
CA GLY A 26 -9.13 37.23 31.38
C GLY A 26 -8.96 36.84 29.91
N ASP A 27 -8.15 37.61 29.19
CA ASP A 27 -7.49 37.19 27.96
C ASP A 27 -6.68 35.91 28.18
N GLY A 28 -6.59 35.06 27.16
CA GLY A 28 -5.61 33.97 27.15
C GLY A 28 -5.96 32.90 26.13
N GLY A 29 -5.25 32.89 25.01
CA GLY A 29 -5.33 31.83 24.01
C GLY A 29 -5.00 30.47 24.63
N ALA A 30 -5.81 29.47 24.32
CA ALA A 30 -5.46 28.08 24.57
C ALA A 30 -4.49 27.61 23.46
N GLY A 31 -3.22 27.91 23.66
CA GLY A 31 -2.15 27.10 23.10
C GLY A 31 -2.18 25.73 23.77
N THR A 32 -2.15 24.67 22.97
CA THR A 32 -1.96 23.30 23.45
C THR A 32 -0.52 23.15 23.93
N ASP A 33 -0.28 23.49 25.20
CA ASP A 33 0.97 23.23 25.90
C ASP A 33 1.15 21.72 26.11
N GLY A 34 2.36 21.23 25.83
CA GLY A 34 2.73 19.82 25.77
C GLY A 34 2.50 19.07 27.08
N ALA A 35 1.54 18.14 27.07
CA ALA A 35 1.47 17.09 28.08
C ALA A 35 2.82 16.36 28.13
N ALA A 36 3.42 16.28 29.33
CA ALA A 36 4.68 15.61 29.52
C ALA A 36 4.50 14.10 29.26
N VAL A 37 5.29 13.54 28.34
CA VAL A 37 5.29 12.11 28.03
C VAL A 37 5.62 11.32 29.30
N ARG A 38 4.75 10.38 29.67
CA ARG A 38 4.92 9.54 30.86
C ARG A 38 5.83 8.36 30.52
N THR A 39 6.92 8.22 31.27
CA THR A 39 7.79 7.04 31.17
C THR A 39 7.13 5.84 31.84
N VAL A 40 7.12 4.70 31.15
CA VAL A 40 6.61 3.43 31.65
C VAL A 40 7.73 2.40 31.61
N ASP A 41 8.02 1.83 32.77
CA ASP A 41 8.90 0.67 32.89
C ASP A 41 8.06 -0.60 32.73
N GLY A 42 8.52 -1.53 31.89
CA GLY A 42 7.79 -2.78 31.67
C GLY A 42 8.19 -3.50 30.37
N PRO A 43 7.56 -4.65 30.08
CA PRO A 43 7.76 -5.32 28.81
C PRO A 43 7.27 -4.45 27.65
N VAL A 44 8.03 -4.47 26.56
CA VAL A 44 7.63 -3.85 25.29
C VAL A 44 6.78 -4.86 24.53
N ASP A 45 5.48 -4.59 24.47
CA ASP A 45 4.47 -5.42 23.82
C ASP A 45 3.53 -4.57 22.95
N MET A 46 2.53 -5.21 22.32
CA MET A 46 1.62 -4.52 21.40
C MET A 46 0.83 -3.40 22.10
N GLY A 47 0.39 -3.60 23.34
CA GLY A 47 -0.41 -2.62 24.07
C GLY A 47 0.42 -1.41 24.43
N THR A 48 1.61 -1.63 25.02
CA THR A 48 2.49 -0.54 25.43
C THR A 48 3.05 0.25 24.23
N LEU A 49 3.33 -0.41 23.10
CA LEU A 49 3.70 0.27 21.86
C LEU A 49 2.54 1.06 21.24
N ASN A 50 1.30 0.60 21.40
CA ASN A 50 0.13 1.37 20.95
C ASN A 50 -0.05 2.66 21.76
N ASP A 51 0.20 2.63 23.07
CA ASP A 51 0.13 3.83 23.92
C ASP A 51 1.17 4.90 23.51
N VAL A 52 2.32 4.48 22.95
CA VAL A 52 3.29 5.41 22.35
C VAL A 52 2.67 6.18 21.18
N CYS A 53 1.75 5.58 20.42
CA CYS A 53 1.04 6.26 19.35
C CYS A 53 0.04 7.31 19.80
N ASP A 54 -0.42 7.25 21.05
CA ASP A 54 -1.25 8.30 21.62
C ASP A 54 -0.40 9.50 22.07
N GLY A 55 0.92 9.34 22.12
CA GLY A 55 1.88 10.40 22.39
C GLY A 55 2.11 10.67 23.88
N ASP A 56 1.46 9.89 24.75
CA ASP A 56 1.49 10.08 26.19
C ASP A 56 2.50 9.17 26.90
N VAL A 57 3.14 8.23 26.17
CA VAL A 57 3.98 7.18 26.77
C VAL A 57 5.36 7.09 26.09
N ALA A 58 6.37 6.87 26.93
CA ALA A 58 7.73 6.48 26.56
C ALA A 58 8.08 5.16 27.26
N LEU A 59 8.68 4.21 26.53
CA LEU A 59 9.02 2.88 27.03
C LEU A 59 10.52 2.79 27.29
N THR A 60 10.96 3.10 28.50
CA THR A 60 12.38 3.05 28.90
C THR A 60 13.03 1.68 28.68
N GLY A 61 12.22 0.60 28.69
CA GLY A 61 12.66 -0.76 28.37
C GLY A 61 12.88 -1.04 26.87
N ALA A 62 12.43 -0.15 25.97
CA ALA A 62 12.71 -0.24 24.55
C ALA A 62 14.14 0.21 24.24
N PRO A 63 14.82 -0.41 23.26
CA PRO A 63 16.13 0.06 22.81
C PRO A 63 16.04 1.49 22.26
N PRO A 64 17.04 2.36 22.54
CA PRO A 64 17.07 3.71 22.00
C PRO A 64 17.26 3.69 20.48
N TYR A 65 16.71 4.70 19.81
CA TYR A 65 16.91 4.93 18.38
C TYR A 65 18.25 5.64 18.16
N ALA A 66 19.30 4.87 17.93
CA ALA A 66 20.66 5.39 17.76
C ALA A 66 21.55 4.48 16.91
N GLY A 67 22.60 5.07 16.32
CA GLY A 67 23.61 4.37 15.53
C GLY A 67 23.12 3.96 14.13
N PRO A 68 23.91 3.16 13.39
CA PRO A 68 23.51 2.64 12.09
C PRO A 68 22.38 1.61 12.22
N GLY A 69 21.45 1.64 11.27
CA GLY A 69 20.37 0.68 11.14
C GLY A 69 20.85 -0.74 10.78
N PRO A 70 19.93 -1.70 10.65
CA PRO A 70 18.49 -1.51 10.58
C PRO A 70 17.85 -1.17 11.94
N HIS A 71 16.90 -0.24 11.94
CA HIS A 71 16.12 0.14 13.11
C HIS A 71 14.75 -0.53 13.09
N PRO A 72 14.47 -1.44 14.04
CA PRO A 72 13.16 -2.08 14.15
C PRO A 72 12.02 -1.09 14.33
N VAL A 73 10.97 -1.24 13.53
CA VAL A 73 9.77 -0.40 13.57
C VAL A 73 8.50 -1.23 13.69
N THR A 74 7.57 -0.80 14.54
CA THR A 74 6.21 -1.34 14.59
C THR A 74 5.24 -0.29 14.06
N VAL A 75 4.35 -0.69 13.15
CA VAL A 75 3.39 0.21 12.52
C VAL A 75 2.00 -0.04 13.09
N PHE A 76 1.33 1.03 13.49
CA PHE A 76 -0.06 1.03 13.93
C PHE A 76 -0.88 1.91 12.99
N SER A 77 -2.12 1.49 12.69
CA SER A 77 -3.05 2.29 11.89
C SER A 77 -4.41 2.28 12.54
N GLN A 78 -5.17 3.36 12.37
CA GLN A 78 -6.59 3.39 12.68
C GLN A 78 -7.32 2.24 11.96
N GLN A 79 -8.24 1.58 12.67
CA GLN A 79 -9.11 0.55 12.11
C GLN A 79 -9.97 1.13 10.97
N GLN A 80 -10.31 0.28 9.99
CA GLN A 80 -11.29 0.63 8.96
C GLN A 80 -12.67 0.90 9.58
N GLY A 81 -13.38 1.91 9.09
CA GLY A 81 -14.67 2.35 9.63
C GLY A 81 -14.69 3.82 10.06
N ASN A 82 -15.86 4.28 10.50
CA ASN A 82 -16.14 5.68 10.87
C ASN A 82 -15.85 6.01 12.34
N ASP A 83 -15.22 5.11 13.10
CA ASP A 83 -14.82 5.35 14.49
C ASP A 83 -13.34 5.75 14.57
N PRO A 84 -13.02 7.06 14.70
CA PRO A 84 -11.65 7.53 14.84
C PRO A 84 -11.03 7.20 16.21
N THR A 85 -11.84 6.75 17.18
CA THR A 85 -11.42 6.36 18.53
C THR A 85 -11.26 4.84 18.69
N GLY A 86 -11.52 4.09 17.61
CA GLY A 86 -11.37 2.65 17.58
C GLY A 86 -9.93 2.20 17.85
N PRO A 87 -9.72 0.92 18.22
CA PRO A 87 -8.39 0.40 18.47
C PRO A 87 -7.51 0.58 17.22
N LYS A 88 -6.23 0.92 17.42
CA LYS A 88 -5.24 0.99 16.34
C LYS A 88 -4.54 -0.38 16.27
N PRO A 89 -4.93 -1.31 15.38
CA PRO A 89 -4.22 -2.57 15.24
C PRO A 89 -2.79 -2.35 14.74
N SER A 90 -1.87 -3.21 15.16
CA SER A 90 -0.55 -3.30 14.54
C SER A 90 -0.68 -3.89 13.14
N ILE A 91 -0.05 -3.27 12.15
CA ILE A 91 0.06 -3.80 10.78
C ILE A 91 1.35 -4.62 10.67
N ARG A 92 1.22 -5.84 10.15
CA ARG A 92 2.36 -6.72 9.90
C ARG A 92 2.77 -6.65 8.42
N LEU A 93 3.81 -5.87 8.14
CA LEU A 93 4.30 -5.55 6.79
C LEU A 93 5.16 -6.67 6.18
N LEU A 94 4.66 -7.92 6.15
CA LEU A 94 5.47 -9.08 5.76
C LEU A 94 5.24 -9.57 4.33
N ALA A 95 4.15 -9.18 3.67
CA ALA A 95 3.82 -9.71 2.35
C ALA A 95 4.81 -9.23 1.27
N ASP A 96 5.28 -7.98 1.38
CA ASP A 96 6.02 -7.29 0.31
C ASP A 96 7.40 -6.74 0.75
N THR A 97 8.03 -7.35 1.77
CA THR A 97 9.36 -6.95 2.25
C THR A 97 10.48 -7.85 1.74
N ASP A 98 11.52 -7.23 1.19
CA ASP A 98 12.76 -7.92 0.83
C ASP A 98 13.54 -8.36 2.08
N GLN A 99 14.65 -9.09 1.87
CA GLN A 99 15.44 -9.63 2.98
C GLN A 99 16.08 -8.54 3.85
N GLN A 100 16.41 -7.38 3.28
CA GLN A 100 17.01 -6.26 3.99
C GLN A 100 15.96 -5.53 4.84
N GLU A 101 14.75 -5.35 4.30
CA GLU A 101 13.61 -4.71 4.96
C GLU A 101 13.07 -5.54 6.12
N ARG A 102 13.07 -6.88 6.01
CA ARG A 102 12.59 -7.77 7.08
C ARG A 102 13.31 -7.59 8.42
N ALA A 103 14.56 -7.14 8.41
CA ALA A 103 15.29 -6.88 9.65
C ALA A 103 14.69 -5.70 10.45
N ALA A 104 14.09 -4.72 9.77
CA ALA A 104 13.42 -3.58 10.40
C ALA A 104 11.94 -3.86 10.68
N PHE A 105 11.20 -4.41 9.71
CA PHE A 105 9.74 -4.57 9.80
C PHE A 105 9.27 -5.91 10.38
N GLY A 106 10.15 -6.92 10.43
CA GLY A 106 9.86 -8.26 10.93
C GLY A 106 10.48 -8.57 12.30
N ALA A 107 11.16 -7.60 12.93
CA ALA A 107 11.81 -7.78 14.21
C ALA A 107 10.78 -8.05 15.34
N PRO A 108 11.16 -8.81 16.39
CA PRO A 108 10.32 -8.96 17.58
C PRO A 108 10.01 -7.60 18.22
N MET A 109 8.78 -7.41 18.73
CA MET A 109 8.33 -6.15 19.36
C MET A 109 9.25 -5.68 20.49
N ALA A 110 9.84 -6.61 21.26
CA ALA A 110 10.81 -6.29 22.31
C ALA A 110 12.07 -5.56 21.82
N ARG A 111 12.32 -5.55 20.50
CA ARG A 111 13.45 -4.85 19.86
C ARG A 111 13.02 -3.56 19.14
N THR A 112 11.73 -3.21 19.16
CA THR A 112 11.21 -2.03 18.48
C THR A 112 11.88 -0.77 19.00
N GLN A 113 12.53 -0.03 18.09
CA GLN A 113 13.13 1.29 18.37
C GLN A 113 12.19 2.41 17.95
N LEU A 114 11.41 2.20 16.88
CA LEU A 114 10.51 3.19 16.30
C LEU A 114 9.06 2.71 16.31
N VAL A 115 8.13 3.61 16.57
CA VAL A 115 6.69 3.38 16.46
C VAL A 115 6.13 4.31 15.39
N ALA A 116 5.55 3.75 14.34
CA ALA A 116 4.94 4.51 13.25
C ALA A 116 3.42 4.50 13.38
N CYS A 117 2.84 5.67 13.59
CA CYS A 117 1.42 5.85 13.92
C CYS A 117 0.70 6.49 12.74
N ALA A 118 0.02 5.67 11.95
CA ALA A 118 -0.71 6.10 10.77
C ALA A 118 -2.12 6.56 11.14
N GLU A 119 -2.36 7.86 10.99
CA GLU A 119 -3.65 8.50 11.21
C GLU A 119 -4.21 9.02 9.89
N ARG A 120 -5.52 8.97 9.72
CA ARG A 120 -6.16 9.64 8.57
C ARG A 120 -6.03 11.16 8.72
N ASP A 121 -5.68 11.83 7.63
CA ASP A 121 -5.49 13.28 7.58
C ASP A 121 -6.62 13.96 6.80
N LYS A 122 -6.70 13.73 5.48
CA LYS A 122 -7.73 14.33 4.62
C LYS A 122 -8.53 13.24 3.93
N ARG A 123 -9.85 13.39 3.89
CA ARG A 123 -10.74 12.52 3.11
C ARG A 123 -11.33 13.24 1.91
N LYS A 124 -11.50 12.51 0.81
CA LYS A 124 -12.15 12.95 -0.42
C LYS A 124 -13.24 11.93 -0.80
N PRO A 125 -14.49 12.37 -1.05
CA PRO A 125 -15.54 11.46 -1.51
C PRO A 125 -15.18 10.87 -2.88
N THR A 126 -15.66 9.66 -3.12
CA THR A 126 -15.58 9.00 -4.43
C THR A 126 -16.98 8.61 -4.89
N ASP A 127 -17.10 8.17 -6.14
CA ASP A 127 -18.30 7.55 -6.71
C ASP A 127 -18.38 6.03 -6.43
N ILE A 128 -17.42 5.47 -5.70
CA ILE A 128 -17.35 4.05 -5.38
C ILE A 128 -18.26 3.75 -4.17
N ILE A 129 -19.10 2.72 -4.33
CA ILE A 129 -19.94 2.16 -3.28
C ILE A 129 -19.48 0.74 -3.01
N CYS A 130 -19.19 0.45 -1.75
CA CYS A 130 -18.76 -0.85 -1.28
C CYS A 130 -19.93 -1.70 -0.86
N ARG A 131 -20.00 -2.90 -1.41
CA ARG A 131 -20.99 -3.89 -1.03
C ARG A 131 -20.37 -4.95 -0.15
N PHE A 132 -21.00 -5.19 0.99
CA PHE A 132 -20.60 -6.21 1.95
C PHE A 132 -21.80 -7.12 2.17
N ASP A 133 -21.59 -8.43 2.06
CA ASP A 133 -22.63 -9.45 2.32
C ASP A 133 -22.83 -9.64 3.84
N ILE A 134 -23.11 -8.54 4.56
CA ILE A 134 -23.20 -8.51 6.03
C ILE A 134 -24.40 -7.63 6.41
N GLY A 135 -25.45 -8.21 6.98
CA GLY A 135 -26.55 -7.43 7.61
C GLY A 135 -27.60 -6.83 6.65
N THR A 136 -28.16 -5.67 7.02
CA THR A 136 -29.32 -5.02 6.35
C THR A 136 -28.94 -3.80 5.49
N ALA A 137 -27.65 -3.48 5.40
CA ALA A 137 -27.16 -2.35 4.61
C ALA A 137 -26.04 -2.86 3.70
N ASP A 138 -26.37 -3.05 2.43
CA ASP A 138 -25.49 -3.70 1.45
C ASP A 138 -24.61 -2.69 0.71
N GLU A 139 -24.65 -1.41 1.09
CA GLU A 139 -23.97 -0.31 0.39
C GLU A 139 -23.34 0.68 1.38
N VAL A 140 -22.01 0.85 1.29
CA VAL A 140 -21.22 1.74 2.14
C VAL A 140 -20.36 2.65 1.26
N PRO A 141 -20.42 3.99 1.41
CA PRO A 141 -19.64 4.90 0.59
C PRO A 141 -18.14 4.73 0.83
N PHE A 142 -17.37 4.77 -0.26
CA PHE A 142 -15.92 4.74 -0.23
C PHE A 142 -15.33 6.16 -0.32
N PHE A 143 -14.34 6.43 0.52
CA PHE A 143 -13.59 7.67 0.55
C PHE A 143 -12.11 7.41 0.30
N ARG A 144 -11.50 8.24 -0.53
CA ARG A 144 -10.04 8.31 -0.57
C ARG A 144 -9.57 9.08 0.64
N THR A 145 -8.61 8.58 1.39
CA THR A 145 -8.02 9.27 2.53
C THR A 145 -6.51 9.31 2.41
N SER A 146 -5.91 10.49 2.65
CA SER A 146 -4.49 10.60 2.95
C SER A 146 -4.25 10.23 4.41
N TYR A 147 -3.02 9.81 4.69
CA TYR A 147 -2.53 9.48 6.02
C TYR A 147 -1.37 10.38 6.39
N ARG A 148 -1.31 10.68 7.68
CA ARG A 148 -0.14 11.26 8.35
C ARG A 148 0.44 10.19 9.25
N ILE A 149 1.68 9.81 9.00
CA ILE A 149 2.42 8.82 9.78
C ILE A 149 3.35 9.57 10.72
N THR A 150 3.00 9.62 11.99
CA THR A 150 3.87 10.17 13.04
C THR A 150 4.79 9.06 13.52
N VAL A 151 6.10 9.22 13.34
CA VAL A 151 7.10 8.26 13.80
C VAL A 151 7.68 8.75 15.11
N ARG A 152 7.59 7.94 16.16
CA ARG A 152 8.11 8.21 17.49
C ARG A 152 9.20 7.24 17.86
N GLU A 153 10.18 7.69 18.62
CA GLU A 153 11.12 6.80 19.28
C GLU A 153 10.41 6.09 20.44
N ALA A 154 10.46 4.77 20.49
CA ALA A 154 9.80 3.99 21.54
C ALA A 154 10.39 4.29 22.92
N HIS A 155 11.71 4.48 23.01
CA HIS A 155 12.43 4.71 24.27
C HIS A 155 12.05 6.03 24.96
N THR A 156 11.91 7.11 24.19
CA THR A 156 11.71 8.48 24.70
C THR A 156 10.31 9.03 24.45
N GLY A 157 9.53 8.39 23.56
CA GLY A 157 8.25 8.90 23.06
C GLY A 157 8.38 10.12 22.13
N ALA A 158 9.60 10.60 21.88
CA ALA A 158 9.86 11.78 21.08
C ALA A 158 9.46 11.55 19.62
N VAL A 159 8.87 12.58 18.99
CA VAL A 159 8.58 12.54 17.55
C VAL A 159 9.90 12.66 16.79
N VAL A 160 10.20 11.65 15.99
CA VAL A 160 11.37 11.60 15.11
C VAL A 160 11.04 12.19 13.74
N ALA A 161 9.85 11.89 13.22
CA ALA A 161 9.40 12.37 11.92
C ALA A 161 7.87 12.38 11.80
N THR A 162 7.35 13.11 10.81
CA THR A 162 5.96 13.05 10.38
C THR A 162 5.92 12.95 8.87
N LEU A 163 5.34 11.87 8.34
CA LEU A 163 5.43 11.50 6.93
C LEU A 163 4.04 11.49 6.30
N PRO A 164 3.80 12.22 5.20
CA PRO A 164 2.54 12.10 4.48
C PRO A 164 2.54 10.86 3.59
N VAL A 165 1.45 10.11 3.60
CA VAL A 165 1.20 9.02 2.66
C VAL A 165 -0.16 9.21 2.02
N ASP A 166 -0.21 9.28 0.70
CA ASP A 166 -1.45 9.35 -0.07
C ASP A 166 -1.64 8.01 -0.79
N PRO A 167 -2.45 7.10 -0.24
CA PRO A 167 -2.83 5.87 -0.92
C PRO A 167 -3.42 6.19 -2.29
N ALA A 168 -2.93 5.51 -3.33
CA ALA A 168 -3.68 5.47 -4.58
C ALA A 168 -5.08 4.89 -4.29
N ALA A 169 -6.10 5.33 -5.04
CA ALA A 169 -7.47 4.89 -4.80
C ALA A 169 -7.57 3.35 -4.84
N ALA A 170 -7.67 2.74 -3.66
CA ALA A 170 -7.87 1.31 -3.51
C ALA A 170 -9.36 1.01 -3.60
N GLY A 171 -9.73 -0.13 -4.18
CA GLY A 171 -11.13 -0.56 -4.19
C GLY A 171 -11.66 -0.89 -2.79
N CYS A 172 -12.93 -1.22 -2.70
CA CYS A 172 -13.62 -1.55 -1.45
C CYS A 172 -12.96 -2.70 -0.67
N PRO A 173 -12.40 -2.48 0.53
CA PRO A 173 -11.74 -3.51 1.32
C PRO A 173 -12.61 -4.74 1.52
N THR A 174 -11.98 -5.89 1.71
CA THR A 174 -12.64 -7.21 1.77
C THR A 174 -13.44 -7.43 3.03
N SER A 175 -13.05 -6.76 4.11
CA SER A 175 -13.79 -6.72 5.36
C SER A 175 -13.64 -5.34 5.99
N VAL A 176 -14.71 -4.89 6.63
CA VAL A 176 -14.74 -3.66 7.43
C VAL A 176 -15.45 -3.96 8.73
N THR A 177 -14.97 -3.37 9.81
CA THR A 177 -15.73 -3.31 11.05
C THR A 177 -16.37 -1.95 11.09
N VAL A 178 -17.68 -1.88 10.91
CA VAL A 178 -18.42 -0.62 10.89
C VAL A 178 -19.39 -0.55 12.06
N ALA A 179 -19.48 0.62 12.71
CA ALA A 179 -20.63 0.95 13.53
C ALA A 179 -21.76 1.35 12.57
N TRP A 180 -22.83 0.56 12.52
CA TRP A 180 -23.83 0.58 11.43
C TRP A 180 -24.50 1.94 11.15
N ALA A 181 -24.49 2.88 12.09
CA ALA A 181 -24.95 4.24 11.81
C ALA A 181 -23.84 5.07 11.16
N GLY A 182 -23.96 5.36 9.87
CA GLY A 182 -23.04 6.24 9.14
C GLY A 182 -21.71 5.57 8.76
N ALA A 183 -21.73 4.27 8.49
CA ALA A 183 -20.57 3.51 8.05
C ALA A 183 -19.90 4.17 6.84
N GLU A 184 -18.58 4.32 6.91
CA GLU A 184 -17.74 4.84 5.83
C GLU A 184 -16.52 3.94 5.69
N VAL A 185 -16.04 3.82 4.46
CA VAL A 185 -14.87 3.01 4.13
C VAL A 185 -13.81 3.89 3.52
N PHE A 186 -12.54 3.63 3.85
CA PHE A 186 -11.43 4.47 3.42
C PHE A 186 -10.35 3.67 2.69
N SER A 187 -9.70 4.30 1.71
CA SER A 187 -8.44 3.76 1.15
C SER A 187 -7.43 3.56 2.29
N ALA A 188 -6.71 2.44 2.32
CA ALA A 188 -5.59 2.23 3.26
C ALA A 188 -4.25 2.32 2.52
N PRO A 189 -3.16 2.74 3.19
CA PRO A 189 -1.81 2.60 2.63
C PRO A 189 -1.49 1.13 2.43
N THR A 190 -0.79 0.81 1.34
CA THR A 190 -0.30 -0.56 1.13
C THR A 190 0.99 -0.81 1.92
N ASP A 191 1.34 -2.08 2.12
CA ASP A 191 2.58 -2.46 2.83
C ASP A 191 3.79 -1.77 2.22
N ARG A 192 3.92 -1.80 0.89
CA ARG A 192 5.01 -1.14 0.16
C ARG A 192 5.04 0.38 0.35
N GLN A 193 3.88 1.05 0.40
CA GLN A 193 3.82 2.50 0.66
C GLN A 193 4.31 2.84 2.06
N LEU A 194 3.94 2.03 3.07
CA LEU A 194 4.41 2.18 4.43
C LEU A 194 5.91 1.92 4.53
N VAL A 195 6.39 0.81 3.95
CA VAL A 195 7.82 0.47 3.90
C VAL A 195 8.61 1.60 3.24
N SER A 196 8.20 2.05 2.05
CA SER A 196 8.89 3.11 1.31
C SER A 196 8.94 4.43 2.08
N ALA A 197 7.86 4.79 2.79
CA ALA A 197 7.84 6.00 3.60
C ALA A 197 8.78 5.89 4.82
N LEU A 198 8.87 4.71 5.43
CA LEU A 198 9.63 4.47 6.65
C LEU A 198 11.10 4.08 6.39
N SER A 199 11.45 3.63 5.18
CA SER A 199 12.80 3.18 4.83
C SER A 199 13.90 4.16 5.27
N PRO A 200 13.81 5.49 5.02
CA PRO A 200 14.86 6.44 5.42
C PRO A 200 15.18 6.45 6.91
N LEU A 201 14.19 6.15 7.76
CA LEU A 201 14.36 6.10 9.21
C LEU A 201 14.89 4.74 9.67
N THR A 202 14.50 3.68 8.98
CA THR A 202 14.84 2.29 9.32
C THR A 202 16.21 1.85 8.80
N SER A 203 16.73 2.42 7.72
CA SER A 203 18.02 2.05 7.11
C SER A 203 19.08 3.15 7.22
N TRP A 204 18.88 4.10 8.14
CA TRP A 204 19.78 5.22 8.39
C TRP A 204 21.18 4.77 8.83
N ASP A 205 22.24 5.44 8.38
CA ASP A 205 23.63 5.07 8.67
C ASP A 205 24.17 5.60 10.02
N GLY A 206 23.31 6.27 10.79
CA GLY A 206 23.67 6.82 12.09
C GLY A 206 24.39 8.18 12.04
N THR A 207 24.54 8.80 10.86
CA THR A 207 25.18 10.12 10.69
C THR A 207 24.20 11.21 10.27
N GLY A 208 24.32 12.40 10.87
CA GLY A 208 23.44 13.55 10.61
C GLY A 208 22.08 13.47 11.32
N SER A 209 21.12 14.30 10.90
CA SER A 209 19.71 14.08 11.25
C SER A 209 19.13 13.06 10.26
N PRO A 210 18.19 12.19 10.69
CA PRO A 210 17.48 11.33 9.75
C PRO A 210 16.92 12.20 8.63
N ALA A 211 17.06 11.77 7.38
CA ALA A 211 16.46 12.48 6.26
C ALA A 211 14.96 12.63 6.57
N HIS A 212 14.48 13.88 6.66
CA HIS A 212 13.05 14.11 6.57
C HIS A 212 12.64 13.52 5.24
N ALA A 213 11.71 12.56 5.25
CA ALA A 213 11.04 12.26 4.00
C ALA A 213 10.38 13.58 3.58
N GLY A 214 10.82 14.12 2.44
CA GLY A 214 9.83 14.70 1.55
C GLY A 214 8.70 13.68 1.44
N GLY A 215 7.47 14.12 1.16
CA GLY A 215 6.48 13.14 0.74
C GLY A 215 7.03 12.27 -0.41
N PRO A 216 6.26 11.36 -0.98
CA PRO A 216 6.47 11.12 -2.39
C PRO A 216 6.35 12.48 -3.10
N ASP A 217 7.47 13.20 -3.23
CA ASP A 217 7.65 14.22 -4.23
C ASP A 217 7.24 13.51 -5.52
N ASP A 218 6.48 14.20 -6.38
CA ASP A 218 6.23 13.79 -7.75
C ASP A 218 7.61 13.57 -8.39
N VAL A 219 8.19 12.36 -8.23
CA VAL A 219 9.44 11.96 -8.86
C VAL A 219 9.08 12.00 -10.34
N PRO A 220 9.73 12.86 -11.13
CA PRO A 220 9.46 12.93 -12.55
C PRO A 220 9.55 11.50 -13.10
N ALA A 221 8.56 11.11 -13.91
CA ALA A 221 8.62 9.87 -14.66
C ALA A 221 10.05 9.68 -15.18
N PRO A 222 10.66 8.49 -15.05
CA PRO A 222 11.96 8.26 -15.67
C PRO A 222 11.83 8.72 -17.13
N ALA A 223 12.78 9.54 -17.59
CA ALA A 223 12.82 10.01 -18.96
C ALA A 223 13.13 8.83 -19.89
N GLY A 224 12.15 7.95 -20.07
CA GLY A 224 12.20 6.82 -20.96
C GLY A 224 11.82 7.24 -22.35
N THR A 225 12.49 6.67 -23.35
CA THR A 225 12.09 6.90 -24.74
C THR A 225 10.95 5.95 -25.07
N ALA A 226 9.85 6.47 -25.62
CA ALA A 226 8.73 5.66 -26.10
C ALA A 226 9.26 4.68 -27.15
N ALA A 227 9.06 3.38 -26.92
CA ALA A 227 9.57 2.33 -27.80
C ALA A 227 8.45 1.74 -28.67
N GLY A 228 7.20 1.74 -28.19
CA GLY A 228 6.05 1.34 -28.97
C GLY A 228 4.85 0.92 -28.12
N SER A 229 3.78 0.49 -28.78
CA SER A 229 2.60 -0.09 -28.16
C SER A 229 2.03 -1.19 -29.05
N GLU A 230 1.61 -2.31 -28.46
CA GLU A 230 0.97 -3.42 -29.17
C GLU A 230 -0.12 -4.04 -28.29
N GLY A 231 -1.34 -4.13 -28.82
CA GLY A 231 -2.51 -4.51 -28.01
C GLY A 231 -2.71 -3.56 -26.82
N SER A 232 -2.83 -4.13 -25.61
CA SER A 232 -2.92 -3.39 -24.35
C SER A 232 -1.53 -3.07 -23.74
N VAL A 233 -0.44 -3.47 -24.39
CA VAL A 233 0.92 -3.31 -23.86
C VAL A 233 1.56 -2.02 -24.37
N GLN A 234 2.05 -1.20 -23.46
CA GLN A 234 2.81 0.03 -23.76
C GLN A 234 4.26 -0.16 -23.31
N MET A 235 5.23 0.12 -24.18
CA MET A 235 6.65 -0.09 -23.88
C MET A 235 7.46 1.20 -23.97
N THR A 236 8.26 1.41 -22.94
CA THR A 236 9.26 2.48 -22.81
C THR A 236 10.62 1.86 -22.51
N THR A 237 11.69 2.60 -22.75
CA THR A 237 13.07 2.10 -22.64
C THR A 237 13.96 3.07 -21.86
N ALA A 238 14.92 2.52 -21.12
CA ALA A 238 16.01 3.29 -20.53
C ALA A 238 16.94 3.90 -21.60
N ALA A 239 17.68 4.93 -21.23
CA ALA A 239 18.70 5.51 -22.12
C ALA A 239 19.74 4.45 -22.55
N GLY A 240 20.10 4.45 -23.84
CA GLY A 240 21.08 3.51 -24.41
C GLY A 240 20.48 2.19 -24.91
N VAL A 241 19.18 1.95 -24.71
CA VAL A 241 18.47 0.83 -25.33
C VAL A 241 17.98 1.25 -26.73
N ASP A 242 18.36 0.50 -27.76
CA ASP A 242 17.94 0.78 -29.15
C ASP A 242 16.46 0.41 -29.38
N THR A 243 15.60 1.43 -29.47
CA THR A 243 14.15 1.27 -29.69
C THR A 243 13.79 0.65 -31.03
N ASN A 244 14.71 0.66 -32.01
CA ASN A 244 14.48 0.06 -33.34
C ASN A 244 14.93 -1.41 -33.41
N SER A 245 15.50 -1.95 -32.34
CA SER A 245 16.03 -3.31 -32.30
C SER A 245 14.94 -4.35 -32.59
N PRO A 246 15.19 -5.35 -33.46
CA PRO A 246 14.25 -6.45 -33.70
C PRO A 246 13.94 -7.23 -32.42
N VAL A 247 14.90 -7.30 -31.48
CA VAL A 247 14.73 -7.93 -30.17
C VAL A 247 13.60 -7.28 -29.37
N LEU A 248 13.54 -5.94 -29.32
CA LEU A 248 12.51 -5.24 -28.58
C LEU A 248 11.15 -5.36 -29.23
N ARG A 249 11.10 -5.39 -30.56
CA ARG A 249 9.87 -5.63 -31.30
C ARG A 249 9.29 -7.00 -30.96
N ASP A 250 10.13 -8.04 -30.94
CA ASP A 250 9.69 -9.39 -30.61
C ASP A 250 9.37 -9.57 -29.12
N HIS A 251 10.05 -8.84 -28.24
CA HIS A 251 9.72 -8.75 -26.81
C HIS A 251 8.36 -8.10 -26.56
N LEU A 252 8.07 -6.97 -27.23
CA LEU A 252 6.76 -6.30 -27.15
C LEU A 252 5.64 -7.22 -27.66
N ALA A 253 5.85 -7.87 -28.80
CA ALA A 253 4.88 -8.79 -29.38
C ALA A 253 4.64 -10.03 -28.50
N PHE A 254 5.69 -10.55 -27.84
CA PHE A 254 5.55 -11.61 -26.84
C PHE A 254 4.62 -11.17 -25.70
N TRP A 255 4.87 -10.00 -25.10
CA TRP A 255 4.06 -9.50 -23.99
C TRP A 255 2.62 -9.18 -24.42
N ALA A 256 2.42 -8.66 -25.63
CA ALA A 256 1.09 -8.41 -26.19
C ALA A 256 0.29 -9.72 -26.33
N ALA A 257 0.91 -10.77 -26.90
CA ALA A 257 0.28 -12.07 -27.03
C ALA A 257 0.01 -12.73 -25.67
N PHE A 258 0.96 -12.64 -24.73
CA PHE A 258 0.82 -13.20 -23.39
C PHE A 258 -0.30 -12.49 -22.60
N THR A 259 -0.34 -11.16 -22.63
CA THR A 259 -1.39 -10.34 -21.98
C THR A 259 -2.76 -10.64 -22.59
N GLY A 260 -2.85 -10.70 -23.92
CA GLY A 260 -4.09 -11.04 -24.61
C GLY A 260 -4.59 -12.45 -24.28
N ILE A 261 -3.68 -13.40 -24.02
CA ILE A 261 -4.07 -14.73 -23.52
C ILE A 261 -4.65 -14.66 -22.11
N GLN A 262 -4.09 -13.86 -21.21
CA GLN A 262 -4.64 -13.67 -19.87
C GLN A 262 -6.06 -13.10 -19.92
N GLU A 263 -6.34 -12.22 -20.87
CA GLU A 263 -7.67 -11.63 -21.15
C GLU A 263 -8.69 -12.62 -21.76
N SER A 264 -8.26 -13.85 -22.06
CA SER A 264 -9.06 -14.93 -22.66
C SER A 264 -9.42 -14.71 -24.13
N ASP A 265 -8.59 -13.96 -24.86
CA ASP A 265 -8.73 -13.77 -26.29
C ASP A 265 -8.03 -14.92 -27.07
N ARG A 266 -8.83 -15.87 -27.57
CA ARG A 266 -8.37 -17.10 -28.25
C ARG A 266 -7.41 -16.88 -29.42
N PRO A 267 -7.62 -15.90 -30.32
CA PRO A 267 -6.64 -15.47 -31.31
C PRO A 267 -5.20 -15.33 -30.81
N ASN A 268 -5.01 -14.87 -29.56
CA ASN A 268 -3.68 -14.64 -29.00
C ASN A 268 -2.93 -15.92 -28.63
N LEU A 269 -3.58 -17.10 -28.62
CA LEU A 269 -2.90 -18.37 -28.35
C LEU A 269 -1.97 -18.74 -29.50
N ARG A 270 -2.44 -18.55 -30.74
CA ARG A 270 -1.64 -18.80 -31.94
C ARG A 270 -0.51 -17.79 -32.06
N ALA A 271 -0.79 -16.52 -31.73
CA ALA A 271 0.24 -15.49 -31.68
C ALA A 271 1.32 -15.86 -30.66
N LEU A 272 0.94 -16.28 -29.44
CA LEU A 272 1.89 -16.71 -28.41
C LEU A 272 2.70 -17.92 -28.87
N GLN A 273 2.06 -18.95 -29.42
CA GLN A 273 2.71 -20.15 -29.98
C GLN A 273 3.78 -19.83 -31.04
N ALA A 274 3.61 -18.77 -31.81
CA ALA A 274 4.59 -18.35 -32.81
C ALA A 274 5.79 -17.60 -32.21
N ARG A 275 5.72 -17.19 -30.93
CA ARG A 275 6.71 -16.34 -30.25
C ARG A 275 7.43 -17.02 -29.10
N VAL A 276 7.06 -18.23 -28.75
CA VAL A 276 7.66 -18.99 -27.64
C VAL A 276 8.05 -20.38 -28.11
N ASP A 277 9.07 -20.98 -27.49
CA ASP A 277 9.33 -22.40 -27.70
C ASP A 277 8.28 -23.28 -26.99
N SER A 278 8.15 -24.54 -27.43
CA SER A 278 7.13 -25.46 -26.93
C SER A 278 7.26 -25.78 -25.44
N SER A 279 8.48 -25.81 -24.91
CA SER A 279 8.72 -26.07 -23.48
C SER A 279 8.27 -24.88 -22.65
N PHE A 280 8.60 -23.65 -23.09
CA PHE A 280 8.21 -22.43 -22.42
C PHE A 280 6.70 -22.16 -22.49
N LEU A 281 6.05 -22.51 -23.60
CA LEU A 281 4.60 -22.39 -23.74
C LEU A 281 3.84 -23.12 -22.63
N SER A 282 4.28 -24.32 -22.27
CA SER A 282 3.65 -25.10 -21.19
C SER A 282 3.72 -24.37 -19.84
N THR A 283 4.88 -23.78 -19.53
CA THR A 283 5.09 -22.97 -18.33
C THR A 283 4.19 -21.74 -18.32
N LEU A 284 4.08 -21.03 -19.45
CA LEU A 284 3.22 -19.85 -19.57
C LEU A 284 1.74 -20.19 -19.43
N MET A 285 1.29 -21.31 -19.99
CA MET A 285 -0.10 -21.76 -19.83
C MET A 285 -0.40 -22.13 -18.37
N SER A 286 0.52 -22.80 -17.69
CA SER A 286 0.39 -23.10 -16.26
C SER A 286 0.29 -21.82 -15.43
N LEU A 287 1.10 -20.82 -15.78
CA LEU A 287 1.04 -19.50 -15.14
C LEU A 287 -0.30 -18.82 -15.42
N VAL A 288 -0.77 -18.79 -16.66
CA VAL A 288 -2.08 -18.21 -17.00
C VAL A 288 -3.22 -18.87 -16.24
N ASP A 289 -3.19 -20.19 -16.08
CA ASP A 289 -4.21 -20.93 -15.33
C ASP A 289 -4.14 -20.60 -13.83
N LEU A 290 -2.94 -20.47 -13.26
CA LEU A 290 -2.75 -19.98 -11.89
C LEU A 290 -3.32 -18.56 -11.73
N LEU A 291 -2.96 -17.65 -12.64
CA LEU A 291 -3.40 -16.25 -12.63
C LEU A 291 -4.92 -16.09 -12.77
N ARG A 292 -5.57 -17.00 -13.50
CA ARG A 292 -7.03 -17.05 -13.64
C ARG A 292 -7.73 -17.72 -12.47
N GLY A 293 -7.04 -18.61 -11.77
CA GLY A 293 -7.52 -19.29 -10.57
C GLY A 293 -7.58 -18.38 -9.34
N ASP A 294 -6.79 -17.30 -9.34
CA ASP A 294 -6.79 -16.30 -8.27
C ASP A 294 -8.04 -15.41 -8.31
N ALA A 295 -9.01 -15.72 -7.45
CA ALA A 295 -10.23 -14.94 -7.32
C ALA A 295 -9.94 -13.48 -6.96
N GLY A 296 -10.38 -12.54 -7.81
CA GLY A 296 -10.21 -11.09 -7.63
C GLY A 296 -9.08 -10.47 -8.46
N ARG A 297 -8.20 -11.28 -9.07
CA ARG A 297 -7.22 -10.77 -10.04
C ARG A 297 -7.91 -10.53 -11.38
N SER A 298 -7.84 -9.30 -11.87
CA SER A 298 -8.29 -9.02 -13.23
C SER A 298 -7.13 -9.02 -14.19
N THR A 299 -7.38 -9.61 -15.35
CA THR A 299 -6.43 -9.69 -16.44
C THR A 299 -6.69 -8.67 -17.53
N ARG A 300 -7.71 -7.81 -17.42
CA ARG A 300 -8.04 -6.83 -18.47
C ARG A 300 -7.38 -5.49 -18.25
N GLY A 301 -6.89 -4.88 -19.31
CA GLY A 301 -6.45 -3.48 -19.33
C GLY A 301 -4.95 -3.32 -19.59
N PRO A 302 -4.45 -2.07 -19.59
CA PRO A 302 -3.11 -1.77 -20.05
C PRO A 302 -2.01 -2.34 -19.15
N VAL A 303 -0.96 -2.84 -19.79
CA VAL A 303 0.31 -3.26 -19.18
C VAL A 303 1.39 -2.29 -19.62
N HIS A 304 2.11 -1.70 -18.69
CA HIS A 304 3.25 -0.85 -19.01
C HIS A 304 4.55 -1.64 -18.81
N LEU A 305 5.39 -1.65 -19.82
CA LEU A 305 6.72 -2.24 -19.82
C LEU A 305 7.76 -1.12 -19.83
N PHE A 306 8.70 -1.19 -18.91
CA PHE A 306 9.92 -0.37 -18.94
C PHE A 306 11.13 -1.29 -19.11
N VAL A 307 11.71 -1.31 -20.30
CA VAL A 307 12.89 -2.11 -20.61
C VAL A 307 14.13 -1.40 -20.07
N THR A 308 14.82 -2.04 -19.13
CA THR A 308 15.99 -1.47 -18.45
C THR A 308 17.29 -1.80 -19.17
N SER A 309 17.39 -2.99 -19.77
CA SER A 309 18.60 -3.45 -20.44
C SER A 309 18.31 -4.56 -21.44
N VAL A 310 19.16 -4.64 -22.47
CA VAL A 310 19.26 -5.74 -23.42
C VAL A 310 20.71 -6.22 -23.41
N SER A 311 20.92 -7.52 -23.22
CA SER A 311 22.27 -8.10 -23.15
C SER A 311 22.33 -9.43 -23.91
N GLU A 312 23.44 -9.72 -24.56
CA GLU A 312 23.67 -10.98 -25.26
C GLU A 312 24.58 -11.89 -24.42
N GLN A 313 24.18 -13.16 -24.27
CA GLN A 313 24.96 -14.18 -23.57
C GLN A 313 24.80 -15.53 -24.27
N GLY A 314 25.89 -16.06 -24.82
CA GLY A 314 25.94 -17.42 -25.36
C GLY A 314 24.95 -17.67 -26.52
N GLY A 315 24.74 -16.68 -27.39
CA GLY A 315 23.78 -16.76 -28.51
C GLY A 315 22.31 -16.59 -28.11
N SER A 316 22.04 -16.24 -26.86
CA SER A 316 20.74 -15.80 -26.36
C SER A 316 20.78 -14.32 -25.99
N ILE A 317 19.63 -13.67 -26.01
CA ILE A 317 19.47 -12.26 -25.66
C ILE A 317 18.55 -12.18 -24.43
N ALA A 318 19.04 -11.59 -23.36
CA ALA A 318 18.26 -11.30 -22.16
C ALA A 318 17.72 -9.87 -22.23
N VAL A 319 16.40 -9.73 -22.09
CA VAL A 319 15.71 -8.44 -21.98
C VAL A 319 15.18 -8.29 -20.56
N ASP A 320 15.75 -7.34 -19.83
CA ASP A 320 15.32 -7.02 -18.46
C ASP A 320 14.24 -5.93 -18.52
N SER A 321 13.12 -6.16 -17.85
CA SER A 321 11.97 -5.26 -17.87
C SER A 321 11.31 -5.13 -16.50
N CYS A 322 10.82 -3.93 -16.22
CA CYS A 322 9.82 -3.69 -15.19
C CYS A 322 8.44 -3.78 -15.84
N VAL A 323 7.63 -4.71 -15.34
CA VAL A 323 6.23 -4.88 -15.76
C VAL A 323 5.37 -4.15 -14.75
N ASP A 324 4.51 -3.23 -15.19
CA ASP A 324 3.57 -2.51 -14.35
C ASP A 324 2.15 -2.79 -14.81
N GLU A 325 1.40 -3.51 -13.96
CA GLU A 325 0.00 -3.89 -14.19
C GLU A 325 -1.00 -2.98 -13.44
N THR A 326 -0.57 -1.82 -12.94
CA THR A 326 -1.39 -0.95 -12.06
C THR A 326 -2.68 -0.46 -12.72
N ALA A 327 -2.67 -0.33 -14.04
CA ALA A 327 -3.79 0.20 -14.80
C ALA A 327 -4.77 -0.88 -15.32
N ARG A 328 -4.59 -2.16 -14.99
CA ARG A 328 -5.57 -3.21 -15.33
C ARG A 328 -6.91 -3.00 -14.59
N GLU A 329 -8.03 -3.03 -15.30
CA GLU A 329 -9.41 -2.91 -14.79
C GLU A 329 -9.66 -3.97 -13.73
N LYS A 330 -10.29 -3.71 -12.58
CA LYS A 330 -10.69 -4.79 -11.62
C LYS A 330 -12.09 -5.33 -11.95
N LEU A 331 -12.25 -6.66 -11.99
CA LEU A 331 -13.54 -7.32 -12.23
C LEU A 331 -14.45 -7.16 -10.99
N ARG A 332 -15.68 -6.64 -11.20
CA ARG A 332 -16.64 -6.19 -10.16
C ARG A 332 -17.20 -7.25 -9.18
N LEU A 333 -16.67 -8.47 -9.10
CA LEU A 333 -17.32 -9.57 -8.34
C LEU A 333 -16.41 -10.39 -7.43
N SER A 334 -15.19 -9.95 -7.10
CA SER A 334 -14.43 -10.58 -6.02
C SER A 334 -13.36 -9.62 -5.51
N VAL A 335 -13.37 -9.35 -4.20
CA VAL A 335 -12.19 -9.17 -3.33
C VAL A 335 -11.05 -8.31 -3.91
N PRO A 336 -10.86 -7.05 -3.50
CA PRO A 336 -9.58 -6.38 -3.71
C PRO A 336 -8.56 -6.90 -2.70
N THR A 337 -7.54 -7.59 -3.20
CA THR A 337 -6.37 -8.09 -2.46
C THR A 337 -5.45 -6.99 -1.92
N GLY A 338 -5.76 -5.70 -2.14
CA GLY A 338 -4.83 -4.61 -1.84
C GLY A 338 -3.57 -4.61 -2.71
N GLU A 339 -3.49 -5.48 -3.72
CA GLU A 339 -2.42 -5.47 -4.70
C GLU A 339 -2.48 -4.13 -5.46
N VAL A 340 -1.48 -3.29 -5.16
CA VAL A 340 -0.87 -2.37 -6.12
C VAL A 340 -0.66 -3.16 -7.40
N GLY A 341 -0.81 -2.54 -8.57
CA GLY A 341 -0.40 -3.19 -9.82
C GLY A 341 0.90 -3.93 -9.62
N ILE A 342 0.88 -5.22 -9.95
CA ILE A 342 2.02 -6.09 -9.73
C ILE A 342 3.17 -5.49 -10.52
N ARG A 343 4.14 -4.94 -9.79
CA ARG A 343 5.39 -4.46 -10.36
C ARG A 343 6.42 -5.54 -10.23
N SER A 344 6.58 -6.29 -11.31
CA SER A 344 7.50 -7.42 -11.35
C SER A 344 8.70 -7.08 -12.21
N ARG A 345 9.86 -7.56 -11.74
CA ARG A 345 11.12 -7.46 -12.48
C ARG A 345 11.34 -8.77 -13.18
N VAL A 346 11.21 -8.73 -14.50
CA VAL A 346 11.26 -9.93 -15.32
C VAL A 346 12.40 -9.81 -16.30
N ARG A 347 13.24 -10.84 -16.33
CA ARG A 347 14.14 -11.11 -17.43
C ARG A 347 13.47 -12.09 -18.37
N VAL A 348 13.31 -11.70 -19.64
CA VAL A 348 12.88 -12.62 -20.70
C VAL A 348 14.10 -13.02 -21.52
N THR A 349 14.33 -14.32 -21.65
CA THR A 349 15.38 -14.86 -22.52
C THR A 349 14.80 -15.08 -23.91
N LEU A 350 15.46 -14.53 -24.92
CA LEU A 350 15.12 -14.60 -26.32
C LEU A 350 16.23 -15.35 -27.08
N VAL A 351 15.87 -16.22 -28.02
CA VAL A 351 16.82 -16.90 -28.92
C VAL A 351 16.47 -16.65 -30.38
N PRO A 352 17.45 -16.58 -31.30
CA PRO A 352 17.16 -16.47 -32.73
C PRO A 352 16.31 -17.64 -33.23
N GLY A 353 15.19 -17.32 -33.88
CA GLY A 353 14.31 -18.24 -34.58
C GLY A 353 14.29 -17.98 -36.08
N ARG A 354 13.39 -18.66 -36.79
CA ARG A 354 13.28 -18.56 -38.26
C ARG A 354 12.84 -17.17 -38.74
N ASP A 355 11.96 -16.53 -37.99
CA ASP A 355 11.26 -15.29 -38.39
C ASP A 355 11.40 -14.16 -37.35
N GLY A 356 12.46 -14.20 -36.53
CA GLY A 356 12.70 -13.25 -35.44
C GLY A 356 13.30 -13.92 -34.22
N TYR A 357 13.01 -13.38 -33.03
CA TYR A 357 13.40 -13.97 -31.75
C TYR A 357 12.23 -14.71 -31.08
N LEU A 358 12.53 -15.83 -30.43
CA LEU A 358 11.58 -16.62 -29.64
C LEU A 358 11.91 -16.50 -28.16
N ALA A 359 10.90 -16.25 -27.32
CA ALA A 359 11.06 -16.29 -25.88
C ALA A 359 11.15 -17.73 -25.38
N THR A 360 12.12 -18.00 -24.52
CA THR A 360 12.43 -19.35 -24.02
C THR A 360 12.46 -19.47 -22.51
N GLY A 361 12.32 -18.37 -21.79
CA GLY A 361 12.31 -18.38 -20.33
C GLY A 361 11.96 -17.03 -19.72
N PHE A 362 11.52 -17.09 -18.46
CA PHE A 362 11.45 -15.95 -17.55
C PHE A 362 12.28 -16.25 -16.30
N THR A 363 12.98 -15.25 -15.78
CA THR A 363 13.60 -15.29 -14.45
C THR A 363 13.48 -13.93 -13.78
N ASP A 364 13.78 -13.86 -12.49
CA ASP A 364 13.97 -12.56 -11.83
C ASP A 364 15.15 -11.83 -12.45
N ALA A 365 15.00 -10.53 -12.70
CA ALA A 365 16.09 -9.69 -13.20
C ALA A 365 17.05 -9.30 -12.06
N PRO A 366 18.36 -9.03 -12.34
CA PRO A 366 19.35 -8.61 -11.35
C PRO A 366 18.91 -7.38 -10.53
N PRO A 367 19.34 -7.19 -9.26
CA PRO A 367 18.65 -6.40 -8.21
C PRO A 367 18.51 -4.86 -8.35
N ALA A 368 18.64 -4.26 -9.54
CA ALA A 368 18.47 -2.80 -9.72
C ALA A 368 17.00 -2.33 -9.62
N ALA A 369 16.62 -1.55 -8.60
CA ALA A 369 15.21 -1.13 -8.41
C ALA A 369 14.51 -0.61 -9.69
N CYS A 370 13.24 -1.00 -9.90
CA CYS A 370 12.42 -0.40 -10.96
C CYS A 370 12.25 1.09 -10.69
N PRO A 371 12.29 1.94 -11.74
CA PRO A 371 11.96 3.34 -11.55
C PRO A 371 10.49 3.50 -11.14
N ALA A 372 10.19 4.64 -10.52
CA ALA A 372 8.83 5.03 -10.17
C ALA A 372 7.92 5.09 -11.43
N PRO A 373 6.61 4.87 -11.28
CA PRO A 373 5.68 4.87 -12.41
C PRO A 373 5.65 6.22 -13.11
N ALA A 374 5.40 6.18 -14.42
CA ALA A 374 5.16 7.37 -15.20
C ALA A 374 3.72 7.88 -14.99
N GLY A 375 3.59 9.05 -14.36
CA GLY A 375 2.38 9.86 -14.42
C GLY A 375 1.35 9.63 -13.31
N ARG A 376 0.43 10.60 -13.20
CA ARG A 376 -0.72 10.55 -12.32
C ARG A 376 -1.74 9.55 -12.88
N ILE A 377 -2.17 8.60 -12.06
CA ILE A 377 -3.40 7.85 -12.29
C ILE A 377 -4.54 8.85 -12.07
N GLY A 378 -5.14 9.29 -13.19
CA GLY A 378 -6.28 10.21 -13.22
C GLY A 378 -7.55 9.57 -12.73
#